data_AF-A0A8J3QH70-F1
#
_entry.id   AF-A0A8J3QH70-F1
#
_cell.length_a   1.000
_cell.length_b   1.000
_cell.length_c   1.000
_cell.angle_alpha   90.00
_cell.angle_beta   90.00
_cell.angle_gamma   90.00
#
_symmetry.space_group_name_H-M   'P 1'
#
loop_
_entity.id
_entity.type
_entity.pdbx_description
1 polymer ?
#
loop_
_entity_poly.entity_id
_entity_poly.type
_entity_poly.pdbx_seq_one_letter_code
_entity_poly.pdbx_strand_id
1 'polypeptide(L)'
;MRSRLAIALIAALFATGLVACTAGAAEAELTPAEVAVVVLDDFNLAVNPAPHDPNANCANTGRGANEIETGGGGDGLPAGVTHGKAVYDTLQRSLQDVGYTSVGPLDIRRAPLVPGYLSNWKHPGLGKRLLLLGMDTADFDTARIAIDLEATLEYLRTAFGITRFVLNMSFVITPCDVPGWLAANGAAVTNAALVDAYHRMVDRNPHADRLHSLINSLAGSSPAARLPADLHGNQELREITQRVATNLFYDLWTTRTIDQLRHITDLAGRGFLRVTIEDPLQSYLSGNPFAGGVSTVGAAGNGVHRADGRLVQINFPFAPAIWNPVVSASALHSGLRAEYSNSGEVMLDGTATIAGRPPTPRVRGTSFAAPRLSARQALHLTRGYPNTCAADGRSAELPPLGYTDITAEPGTPQWNNLTLDVAVSAHCPAFPAT
;
A
#
# COMPACT_ATOMS: atom_id res chain seq x y z
N MET A 1 88.14 -19.73 -32.09
CA MET A 1 88.11 -19.11 -33.43
C MET A 1 86.89 -18.19 -33.46
N ARG A 2 87.06 -16.87 -33.36
CA ARG A 2 86.91 -15.89 -34.47
C ARG A 2 85.66 -16.20 -35.29
N SER A 3 84.57 -15.42 -35.22
CA SER A 3 84.42 -14.04 -35.70
C SER A 3 83.08 -13.47 -35.18
N ARG A 4 82.99 -12.27 -34.59
CA ARG A 4 82.79 -10.94 -35.24
C ARG A 4 81.52 -10.89 -36.11
N LEU A 5 80.65 -9.87 -36.13
CA LEU A 5 80.48 -8.57 -35.48
C LEU A 5 79.29 -7.89 -36.22
N ALA A 6 78.39 -7.17 -35.54
CA ALA A 6 77.60 -6.00 -36.01
C ALA A 6 76.37 -5.84 -35.06
N ILE A 7 76.22 -4.88 -34.14
CA ILE A 7 76.32 -3.39 -34.20
C ILE A 7 75.42 -2.87 -35.35
N ALA A 8 74.32 -2.14 -35.17
CA ALA A 8 73.96 -1.02 -34.27
C ALA A 8 72.40 -0.84 -34.32
N LEU A 9 71.66 0.06 -33.64
CA LEU A 9 71.88 1.37 -33.00
C LEU A 9 70.56 1.66 -32.19
N ILE A 10 70.58 2.01 -30.89
CA ILE A 10 70.32 3.34 -30.26
C ILE A 10 68.95 3.96 -30.69
N ALA A 11 68.01 4.45 -29.87
CA ALA A 11 68.10 5.14 -28.58
C ALA A 11 66.73 5.19 -27.86
N ALA A 12 66.81 5.15 -26.52
CA ALA A 12 66.20 6.08 -25.56
C ALA A 12 64.68 6.33 -25.53
N LEU A 13 64.05 6.10 -24.36
CA LEU A 13 63.81 7.17 -23.39
C LEU A 13 63.27 6.61 -22.06
N PHE A 14 63.63 7.30 -20.99
CA PHE A 14 63.19 7.11 -19.61
C PHE A 14 61.67 7.26 -19.44
N ALA A 15 61.07 6.39 -18.64
CA ALA A 15 60.05 6.79 -17.67
C ALA A 15 59.95 5.72 -16.57
N THR A 16 60.56 6.02 -15.43
CA THR A 16 60.18 5.43 -14.14
C THR A 16 58.72 5.78 -13.87
N GLY A 17 57.82 4.88 -14.26
CA GLY A 17 56.43 4.93 -13.87
C GLY A 17 56.31 4.60 -12.38
N LEU A 18 56.11 5.64 -11.58
CA LEU A 18 55.44 5.52 -10.28
C LEU A 18 54.22 4.61 -10.48
N VAL A 19 54.25 3.42 -9.88
CA VAL A 19 53.06 2.62 -9.65
C VAL A 19 52.25 3.40 -8.62
N ALA A 20 51.46 4.35 -9.11
CA ALA A 20 50.32 4.84 -8.38
C ALA A 20 49.38 3.63 -8.25
N CYS A 21 49.45 2.96 -7.11
CA CYS A 21 48.29 2.27 -6.57
C CYS A 21 47.18 3.31 -6.52
N THR A 22 46.36 3.39 -7.56
CA THR A 22 45.02 3.92 -7.43
C THR A 22 44.37 3.02 -6.41
N ALA A 23 44.37 3.47 -5.15
CA ALA A 23 43.45 2.98 -4.14
C ALA A 23 42.11 2.88 -4.86
N GLY A 24 41.67 1.65 -5.10
CA GLY A 24 40.35 1.39 -5.63
C GLY A 24 39.41 2.23 -4.79
N ALA A 25 38.59 3.04 -5.47
CA ALA A 25 37.63 3.94 -4.87
C ALA A 25 37.13 3.29 -3.59
N ALA A 26 37.51 3.89 -2.45
CA ALA A 26 37.07 3.42 -1.15
C ALA A 26 35.58 3.12 -1.31
N GLU A 27 35.17 1.88 -1.00
CA GLU A 27 33.76 1.60 -0.75
C GLU A 27 33.32 2.75 0.15
N ALA A 28 32.62 3.72 -0.44
CA ALA A 28 32.25 4.92 0.26
C ALA A 28 31.35 4.39 1.36
N GLU A 29 31.92 4.31 2.56
CA GLU A 29 31.36 3.65 3.72
C GLU A 29 29.90 4.09 3.75
N LEU A 30 29.01 3.17 3.39
CA LEU A 30 27.61 3.52 3.13
C LEU A 30 27.11 4.00 4.48
N THR A 31 27.01 5.33 4.64
CA THR A 31 26.44 5.90 5.84
C THR A 31 25.09 5.21 6.03
N PRO A 32 24.86 4.52 7.17
CA PRO A 32 23.68 3.70 7.34
C PRO A 32 22.43 4.50 7.02
N ALA A 33 21.49 3.90 6.30
CA ALA A 33 20.19 4.52 6.15
C ALA A 33 19.53 4.58 7.54
N GLU A 34 19.03 5.76 7.92
CA GLU A 34 18.39 5.92 9.23
C GLU A 34 16.92 5.50 9.20
N VAL A 35 16.29 5.65 8.03
CA VAL A 35 14.87 5.38 7.80
C VAL A 35 14.70 4.45 6.59
N ALA A 36 13.76 3.52 6.68
CA ALA A 36 13.22 2.82 5.51
C ALA A 36 11.73 3.10 5.33
N VAL A 37 11.29 3.15 4.08
CA VAL A 37 9.89 3.10 3.70
C VAL A 37 9.63 1.76 3.00
N VAL A 38 8.66 1.01 3.51
CA VAL A 38 8.24 -0.28 2.97
C VAL A 38 6.85 -0.12 2.37
N VAL A 39 6.73 -0.36 1.07
CA VAL A 39 5.44 -0.44 0.38
C VAL A 39 4.96 -1.89 0.42
N LEU A 40 3.94 -2.17 1.21
CA LEU A 40 3.27 -3.47 1.24
C LEU A 40 2.14 -3.46 0.23
N ASP A 41 2.30 -4.19 -0.87
CA ASP A 41 1.32 -4.21 -1.95
C ASP A 41 1.55 -5.39 -2.89
N ASP A 42 0.70 -5.55 -3.91
CA ASP A 42 0.87 -6.54 -4.97
C ASP A 42 1.78 -6.04 -6.10
N PHE A 43 2.94 -6.69 -6.20
CA PHE A 43 3.91 -6.46 -7.26
C PHE A 43 3.91 -7.56 -8.33
N ASN A 44 3.01 -8.53 -8.26
CA ASN A 44 2.96 -9.64 -9.20
C ASN A 44 2.20 -9.28 -10.46
N LEU A 45 2.76 -9.62 -11.63
CA LEU A 45 2.05 -9.54 -12.90
C LEU A 45 1.07 -10.72 -13.11
N ALA A 46 1.36 -11.85 -12.48
CA ALA A 46 0.49 -13.02 -12.50
C ALA A 46 -0.54 -12.91 -11.37
N VAL A 47 -1.76 -13.38 -11.65
CA VAL A 47 -2.78 -13.52 -10.60
C VAL A 47 -2.36 -14.66 -9.70
N ASN A 48 -1.80 -14.35 -8.54
CA ASN A 48 -1.64 -15.34 -7.49
C ASN A 48 -3.03 -15.59 -6.89
N PRO A 49 -3.50 -16.85 -6.81
CA PRO A 49 -4.76 -17.12 -6.17
C PRO A 49 -4.64 -16.80 -4.67
N ALA A 50 -5.44 -15.87 -4.16
CA ALA A 50 -5.62 -15.73 -2.72
C ALA A 50 -6.03 -17.09 -2.09
N PRO A 51 -5.73 -17.34 -0.82
CA PRO A 51 -6.25 -18.50 -0.11
C PRO A 51 -7.79 -18.53 -0.21
N HIS A 52 -8.35 -19.72 -0.42
CA HIS A 52 -9.79 -19.93 -0.27
C HIS A 52 -10.09 -20.38 1.16
N ASP A 53 -9.71 -19.56 2.14
CA ASP A 53 -9.97 -19.81 3.56
C ASP A 53 -10.88 -18.73 4.13
N PRO A 54 -12.13 -19.06 4.52
CA PRO A 54 -13.04 -18.10 5.14
C PRO A 54 -12.57 -17.66 6.54
N ASN A 55 -11.61 -18.37 7.14
CA ASN A 55 -11.02 -18.05 8.44
C ASN A 55 -9.66 -17.34 8.33
N ALA A 56 -9.22 -16.99 7.12
CA ALA A 56 -8.07 -16.12 6.87
C ALA A 56 -8.55 -14.74 6.40
N ASN A 57 -7.74 -13.71 6.65
CA ASN A 57 -7.96 -12.35 6.14
C ASN A 57 -6.93 -12.07 5.05
N CYS A 58 -7.35 -11.35 4.02
CA CYS A 58 -6.53 -11.03 2.88
C CYS A 58 -6.48 -9.53 2.63
N ALA A 59 -5.28 -9.03 2.31
CA ALA A 59 -5.06 -7.72 1.73
C ALA A 59 -5.55 -7.72 0.27
N ASN A 60 -6.57 -6.95 -0.04
CA ASN A 60 -7.08 -6.84 -1.40
C ASN A 60 -6.41 -5.64 -2.08
N THR A 61 -5.49 -5.95 -2.98
CA THR A 61 -4.74 -5.00 -3.83
C THR A 61 -5.18 -5.16 -5.29
N GLY A 62 -5.02 -4.09 -6.06
CA GLY A 62 -5.65 -3.88 -7.36
C GLY A 62 -5.16 -4.69 -8.55
N ARG A 63 -5.29 -6.01 -8.56
CA ARG A 63 -5.37 -6.81 -9.81
C ARG A 63 -6.64 -7.63 -9.76
N GLY A 64 -7.67 -7.11 -10.42
CA GLY A 64 -8.99 -7.56 -10.04
C GLY A 64 -9.61 -6.73 -8.93
N ALA A 65 -9.10 -5.56 -8.52
CA ALA A 65 -9.84 -4.63 -7.64
C ALA A 65 -10.09 -3.25 -8.28
N ASN A 66 -9.70 -3.07 -9.54
CA ASN A 66 -9.65 -1.75 -10.18
C ASN A 66 -10.86 -1.56 -11.09
N GLU A 67 -11.90 -0.95 -10.51
CA GLU A 67 -13.24 -0.64 -11.02
C GLU A 67 -14.24 -1.78 -10.73
N ILE A 68 -15.19 -1.59 -9.82
CA ILE A 68 -16.09 -0.44 -9.66
C ILE A 68 -16.56 -0.36 -8.18
N GLU A 69 -16.36 0.63 -7.32
CA GLU A 69 -15.49 1.82 -7.21
C GLU A 69 -14.69 1.71 -5.89
N THR A 70 -14.44 0.47 -5.44
CA THR A 70 -13.18 -0.03 -4.85
C THR A 70 -12.89 0.19 -3.36
N GLY A 71 -12.73 -0.90 -2.60
CA GLY A 71 -12.13 -0.88 -1.27
C GLY A 71 -10.65 -0.51 -1.30
N GLY A 72 -10.31 0.76 -1.57
CA GLY A 72 -9.00 1.36 -1.26
C GLY A 72 -7.91 1.35 -2.34
N GLY A 73 -8.05 0.63 -3.46
CA GLY A 73 -6.97 0.42 -4.45
C GLY A 73 -6.85 1.42 -5.62
N GLY A 74 -7.88 2.19 -5.97
CA GLY A 74 -7.76 3.21 -7.02
C GLY A 74 -7.60 2.68 -8.47
N ASP A 75 -8.02 3.52 -9.41
CA ASP A 75 -8.58 3.12 -10.72
C ASP A 75 -7.55 2.92 -11.86
N GLY A 76 -7.99 2.44 -13.04
CA GLY A 76 -7.43 2.79 -14.35
C GLY A 76 -5.96 2.46 -14.69
N LEU A 77 -5.30 1.53 -14.00
CA LEU A 77 -3.89 1.22 -14.29
C LEU A 77 -3.70 0.67 -15.72
N PRO A 78 -2.67 1.15 -16.46
CA PRO A 78 -2.31 0.60 -17.77
C PRO A 78 -2.05 -0.91 -17.72
N ALA A 79 -2.28 -1.59 -18.85
CA ALA A 79 -1.90 -2.99 -19.01
C ALA A 79 -0.41 -3.19 -18.67
N GLY A 80 -0.11 -4.20 -17.85
CA GLY A 80 1.25 -4.50 -17.41
C GLY A 80 1.74 -3.70 -16.21
N VAL A 81 0.93 -2.81 -15.62
CA VAL A 81 1.26 -2.11 -14.37
C VAL A 81 0.52 -2.77 -13.20
N THR A 82 1.26 -3.20 -12.18
CA THR A 82 0.69 -3.71 -10.92
C THR A 82 0.26 -2.54 -10.03
N HIS A 83 -0.65 -2.80 -9.09
CA HIS A 83 -1.04 -1.80 -8.11
C HIS A 83 0.15 -1.35 -7.24
N GLY A 84 0.92 -2.30 -6.70
CA GLY A 84 2.13 -2.00 -5.94
C GLY A 84 3.15 -1.19 -6.70
N LYS A 85 3.34 -1.44 -8.01
CA LYS A 85 4.19 -0.60 -8.86
C LYS A 85 3.70 0.85 -8.91
N ALA A 86 2.40 1.06 -9.12
CA ALA A 86 1.82 2.39 -9.22
C ALA A 86 1.92 3.17 -7.90
N VAL A 87 1.69 2.50 -6.77
CA VAL A 87 1.88 3.07 -5.43
C VAL A 87 3.35 3.39 -5.18
N TYR A 88 4.26 2.46 -5.47
CA TYR A 88 5.70 2.66 -5.34
C TYR A 88 6.20 3.85 -6.17
N ASP A 89 5.81 3.94 -7.45
CA ASP A 89 6.18 5.05 -8.33
C ASP A 89 5.58 6.40 -7.84
N THR A 90 4.40 6.37 -7.22
CA THR A 90 3.78 7.55 -6.60
C THR A 90 4.56 7.99 -5.35
N LEU A 91 5.02 7.04 -4.55
CA LEU A 91 5.86 7.30 -3.39
C LEU A 91 7.23 7.85 -3.80
N GLN A 92 7.85 7.33 -4.86
CA GLN A 92 9.10 7.87 -5.39
C GLN A 92 8.97 9.35 -5.79
N ARG A 93 7.90 9.70 -6.50
CA ARG A 93 7.60 11.10 -6.84
C ARG A 93 7.36 11.95 -5.58
N SER A 94 6.60 11.41 -4.63
CA SER A 94 6.33 12.11 -3.36
C SER A 94 7.60 12.34 -2.52
N LEU A 95 8.58 11.42 -2.58
CA LEU A 95 9.89 11.61 -1.95
C LEU A 95 10.67 12.76 -2.62
N GLN A 96 10.61 12.87 -3.96
CA GLN A 96 11.20 14.00 -4.68
C GLN A 96 10.55 15.33 -4.30
N ASP A 97 9.22 15.35 -4.18
CA ASP A 97 8.46 16.54 -3.79
C ASP A 97 8.88 17.06 -2.41
N VAL A 98 9.25 16.16 -1.48
CA VAL A 98 9.74 16.52 -0.14
C VAL A 98 11.28 16.58 -0.05
N GLY A 99 11.96 16.72 -1.18
CA GLY A 99 13.38 17.07 -1.27
C GLY A 99 14.38 15.91 -1.34
N TYR A 100 13.94 14.66 -1.42
CA TYR A 100 14.86 13.53 -1.61
C TYR A 100 15.32 13.41 -3.07
N THR A 101 16.55 12.93 -3.24
CA THR A 101 17.14 12.60 -4.54
C THR A 101 17.55 11.13 -4.55
N SER A 102 17.28 10.43 -5.67
CA SER A 102 17.73 9.04 -5.82
C SER A 102 19.24 9.00 -5.97
N VAL A 103 19.90 8.06 -5.27
CA VAL A 103 21.36 7.91 -5.23
C VAL A 103 21.84 6.69 -6.04
N GLY A 104 20.95 6.11 -6.85
CA GLY A 104 21.22 4.89 -7.62
C GLY A 104 20.81 3.60 -6.89
N PRO A 105 21.00 2.45 -7.56
CA PRO A 105 20.61 1.16 -7.02
C PRO A 105 21.50 0.73 -5.86
N LEU A 106 20.91 0.01 -4.90
CA LEU A 106 21.64 -0.74 -3.89
C LEU A 106 21.75 -2.19 -4.34
N ASP A 107 22.95 -2.77 -4.23
CA ASP A 107 23.13 -4.22 -4.40
C ASP A 107 22.75 -4.92 -3.08
N ILE A 108 21.51 -5.40 -2.98
CA ILE A 108 21.05 -6.22 -1.85
C ILE A 108 20.79 -7.63 -2.37
N ARG A 109 21.69 -8.57 -2.05
CA ARG A 109 21.61 -9.95 -2.53
C ARG A 109 20.81 -10.92 -1.63
N ARG A 110 20.17 -10.44 -0.55
CA ARG A 110 19.77 -11.33 0.57
C ARG A 110 18.44 -11.08 1.30
N ALA A 111 17.55 -10.19 0.86
CA ALA A 111 16.23 -10.05 1.50
C ALA A 111 15.08 -10.59 0.65
N PRO A 112 13.93 -10.96 1.27
CA PRO A 112 12.68 -11.29 0.58
C PRO A 112 12.06 -10.03 -0.06
N LEU A 113 12.84 -9.35 -0.90
CA LEU A 113 12.46 -8.14 -1.60
C LEU A 113 11.94 -8.51 -2.97
N VAL A 114 11.02 -7.70 -3.48
CA VAL A 114 10.64 -7.78 -4.88
C VAL A 114 11.83 -7.32 -5.73
N PRO A 115 12.36 -8.16 -6.62
CA PRO A 115 13.45 -7.77 -7.50
C PRO A 115 13.09 -6.50 -8.28
N GLY A 116 13.95 -5.49 -8.22
CA GLY A 116 13.76 -4.22 -8.92
C GLY A 116 12.98 -3.13 -8.15
N TYR A 117 12.43 -3.44 -6.97
CA TYR A 117 11.72 -2.45 -6.14
C TYR A 117 12.53 -2.11 -4.89
N LEU A 118 13.76 -1.66 -5.12
CA LEU A 118 14.65 -1.17 -4.09
C LEU A 118 15.36 0.06 -4.62
N SER A 119 15.26 1.17 -3.89
CA SER A 119 15.91 2.41 -4.26
C SER A 119 16.49 3.12 -3.03
N ASN A 120 17.65 3.73 -3.24
CA ASN A 120 18.35 4.50 -2.22
C ASN A 120 18.11 5.99 -2.46
N TRP A 121 17.82 6.72 -1.40
CA TRP A 121 17.47 8.13 -1.44
C TRP A 121 18.31 8.93 -0.46
N LYS A 122 18.64 10.17 -0.81
CA LYS A 122 19.33 11.11 0.07
C LYS A 122 18.63 12.45 0.07
N HIS A 123 18.43 13.01 1.26
CA HIS A 123 17.96 14.37 1.43
C HIS A 123 19.17 15.32 1.54
N PRO A 124 19.48 16.14 0.52
CA PRO A 124 20.70 16.93 0.47
C PRO A 124 20.80 17.94 1.63
N GLY A 125 19.67 18.56 2.01
CA GLY A 125 19.62 19.51 3.12
C GLY A 125 19.79 18.89 4.51
N LEU A 126 19.65 17.57 4.65
CA LEU A 126 19.81 16.86 5.93
C LEU A 126 21.07 15.99 5.97
N GLY A 127 21.68 15.71 4.81
CA GLY A 127 22.80 14.78 4.69
C GLY A 127 22.42 13.30 4.93
N LYS A 128 21.14 13.00 5.18
CA LYS A 128 20.64 11.69 5.61
C LYS A 128 20.12 10.84 4.46
N ARG A 129 20.16 9.53 4.65
CA ARG A 129 19.74 8.52 3.68
C ARG A 129 18.46 7.80 4.10
N LEU A 130 17.71 7.38 3.10
CA LEU A 130 16.48 6.62 3.22
C LEU A 130 16.51 5.45 2.24
N LEU A 131 16.03 4.28 2.67
CA LEU A 131 15.74 3.17 1.77
C LEU A 131 14.25 3.16 1.42
N LEU A 132 13.93 2.91 0.16
CA LEU A 132 12.58 2.65 -0.29
C LEU A 132 12.54 1.25 -0.90
N LEU A 133 11.72 0.37 -0.33
CA LEU A 133 11.53 -0.99 -0.83
C LEU A 133 10.06 -1.34 -1.06
N GLY A 134 9.82 -2.15 -2.08
CA GLY A 134 8.57 -2.86 -2.29
C GLY A 134 8.66 -4.24 -1.63
N MET A 135 7.65 -4.57 -0.85
CA MET A 135 7.43 -5.90 -0.29
C MET A 135 6.13 -6.42 -0.89
N ASP A 136 6.24 -7.55 -1.58
CA ASP A 136 5.09 -8.21 -2.16
C ASP A 136 4.29 -8.91 -1.07
N THR A 137 2.98 -8.67 -1.06
CA THR A 137 2.05 -9.30 -0.12
C THR A 137 1.68 -10.69 -0.60
N ALA A 138 2.66 -11.56 -0.87
CA ALA A 138 2.47 -12.89 -1.45
C ALA A 138 1.26 -13.62 -0.83
N ASP A 139 0.40 -14.19 -1.68
CA ASP A 139 -0.87 -14.85 -1.34
C ASP A 139 -1.91 -13.99 -0.59
N PHE A 140 -1.66 -12.71 -0.37
CA PHE A 140 -2.57 -11.74 0.26
C PHE A 140 -2.91 -12.01 1.74
N ASP A 141 -2.59 -13.16 2.32
CA ASP A 141 -2.89 -13.53 3.71
C ASP A 141 -2.20 -12.61 4.72
N THR A 142 -2.99 -11.94 5.57
CA THR A 142 -2.47 -10.99 6.56
C THR A 142 -1.58 -11.64 7.62
N ALA A 143 -1.76 -12.92 7.94
CA ALA A 143 -0.84 -13.65 8.82
C ALA A 143 0.54 -13.84 8.16
N ARG A 144 0.54 -14.18 6.87
CA ARG A 144 1.79 -14.33 6.11
C ARG A 144 2.49 -12.99 5.93
N ILE A 145 1.73 -11.95 5.61
CA ILE A 145 2.24 -10.57 5.51
C ILE A 145 2.92 -10.16 6.81
N ALA A 146 2.32 -10.44 7.98
CA ALA A 146 2.93 -10.11 9.27
C ALA A 146 4.28 -10.81 9.48
N ILE A 147 4.38 -12.11 9.18
CA ILE A 147 5.62 -12.89 9.30
C ILE A 147 6.71 -12.34 8.36
N ASP A 148 6.37 -12.13 7.09
CA ASP A 148 7.34 -11.68 6.09
C ASP A 148 7.77 -10.22 6.35
N LEU A 149 6.87 -9.40 6.90
CA LEU A 149 7.16 -8.04 7.32
C LEU A 149 8.14 -8.04 8.49
N GLU A 150 7.89 -8.83 9.55
CA GLU A 150 8.81 -8.94 10.68
C GLU A 150 10.22 -9.35 10.23
N ALA A 151 10.30 -10.39 9.39
CA ALA A 151 11.58 -10.86 8.84
C ALA A 151 12.29 -9.77 8.01
N THR A 152 11.53 -9.01 7.21
CA THR A 152 12.06 -7.92 6.39
C THR A 152 12.59 -6.78 7.25
N LEU A 153 11.84 -6.34 8.26
CA LEU A 153 12.27 -5.24 9.14
C LEU A 153 13.49 -5.64 9.98
N GLU A 154 13.53 -6.88 10.49
CA GLU A 154 14.69 -7.39 11.22
C GLU A 154 15.94 -7.51 10.33
N TYR A 155 15.77 -7.93 9.08
CA TYR A 155 16.85 -7.91 8.10
C TYR A 155 17.37 -6.49 7.85
N LEU A 156 16.48 -5.52 7.62
CA LEU A 156 16.87 -4.13 7.38
C LEU A 156 17.61 -3.53 8.59
N ARG A 157 17.18 -3.88 9.80
CA ARG A 157 17.83 -3.47 11.05
C ARG A 157 19.24 -4.04 11.16
N THR A 158 19.38 -5.34 10.96
CA THR A 158 20.66 -6.06 11.15
C THR A 158 21.66 -5.79 10.02
N ALA A 159 21.20 -5.72 8.77
CA ALA A 159 22.06 -5.56 7.60
C ALA A 159 22.38 -4.08 7.29
N PHE A 160 21.50 -3.14 7.62
CA PHE A 160 21.65 -1.71 7.26
C PHE A 160 21.61 -0.75 8.46
N GLY A 161 21.44 -1.25 9.69
CA GLY A 161 21.37 -0.39 10.88
C GLY A 161 20.11 0.47 10.96
N ILE A 162 19.07 0.16 10.18
CA ILE A 162 17.84 0.93 10.13
C ILE A 162 17.04 0.68 11.41
N THR A 163 16.64 1.75 12.08
CA THR A 163 15.88 1.68 13.35
C THR A 163 14.51 2.34 13.26
N ARG A 164 14.22 3.00 12.13
CA ARG A 164 12.98 3.74 11.91
C ARG A 164 12.37 3.33 10.58
N PHE A 165 11.08 3.06 10.59
CA PHE A 165 10.36 2.52 9.45
C PHE A 165 9.08 3.32 9.19
N VAL A 166 8.72 3.45 7.93
CA VAL A 166 7.39 3.85 7.49
C VAL A 166 6.81 2.72 6.67
N LEU A 167 5.65 2.19 7.08
CA LEU A 167 4.90 1.20 6.32
C LEU A 167 3.80 1.92 5.54
N ASN A 168 3.77 1.71 4.23
CA ASN A 168 2.68 2.13 3.38
C ASN A 168 1.81 0.90 3.06
N MET A 169 0.55 0.95 3.47
CA MET A 169 -0.46 -0.09 3.22
C MET A 169 -1.59 0.50 2.39
N SER A 170 -1.46 0.40 1.07
CA SER A 170 -2.40 1.00 0.11
C SER A 170 -3.48 0.01 -0.35
N PHE A 171 -4.01 -0.80 0.57
CA PHE A 171 -4.98 -1.86 0.32
C PHE A 171 -6.05 -1.89 1.41
N VAL A 172 -7.05 -2.75 1.26
CA VAL A 172 -8.03 -3.03 2.32
C VAL A 172 -8.09 -4.49 2.69
N ILE A 173 -8.65 -4.81 3.85
CA ILE A 173 -8.69 -6.17 4.38
C ILE A 173 -10.11 -6.73 4.42
N THR A 174 -10.30 -7.89 3.81
CA THR A 174 -11.51 -8.70 3.92
C THR A 174 -11.14 -10.14 4.25
N PRO A 175 -12.10 -11.01 4.61
CA PRO A 175 -11.86 -12.45 4.54
C PRO A 175 -11.31 -12.86 3.18
N CYS A 176 -10.41 -13.85 3.15
CA CYS A 176 -9.83 -14.36 1.89
C CYS A 176 -10.89 -15.04 1.01
N ASP A 177 -11.85 -15.72 1.63
CA ASP A 177 -13.08 -16.22 1.01
C ASP A 177 -14.29 -15.50 1.60
N VAL A 178 -14.58 -14.28 1.13
CA VAL A 178 -15.74 -13.50 1.58
C VAL A 178 -17.07 -14.27 1.45
N PRO A 179 -17.37 -14.93 0.30
CA PRO A 179 -18.59 -15.72 0.17
C PRO A 179 -18.69 -16.87 1.17
N GLY A 180 -17.61 -17.64 1.35
CA GLY A 180 -17.55 -18.69 2.35
C GLY A 180 -17.72 -18.16 3.78
N TRP A 181 -17.11 -17.01 4.08
CA TRP A 181 -17.25 -16.33 5.37
C TRP A 181 -18.69 -15.87 5.61
N LEU A 182 -19.33 -15.25 4.63
CA LEU A 182 -20.73 -14.82 4.71
C LEU A 182 -21.65 -16.03 4.95
N ALA A 183 -21.45 -17.12 4.21
CA ALA A 183 -22.22 -18.35 4.36
C ALA A 183 -22.06 -18.96 5.76
N ALA A 184 -20.82 -19.07 6.25
CA ALA A 184 -20.51 -19.56 7.60
C ALA A 184 -21.14 -18.69 8.70
N ASN A 185 -21.41 -17.41 8.41
CA ASN A 185 -22.00 -16.45 9.33
C ASN A 185 -23.50 -16.20 9.10
N GLY A 186 -24.18 -17.08 8.36
CA GLY A 186 -25.64 -17.07 8.20
C GLY A 186 -26.16 -16.17 7.06
N ALA A 187 -25.29 -15.66 6.20
CA ALA A 187 -25.65 -14.96 4.98
C ALA A 187 -25.28 -15.79 3.75
N ALA A 188 -26.24 -16.55 3.23
CA ALA A 188 -26.03 -17.30 1.99
C ALA A 188 -25.88 -16.31 0.82
N VAL A 189 -24.67 -16.21 0.26
CA VAL A 189 -24.43 -15.54 -1.01
C VAL A 189 -24.74 -16.54 -2.11
N THR A 190 -25.93 -16.42 -2.70
CA THR A 190 -26.29 -17.26 -3.85
C THR A 190 -25.61 -16.73 -5.12
N ASN A 191 -25.39 -17.59 -6.12
CA ASN A 191 -24.94 -17.13 -7.45
C ASN A 191 -25.86 -16.04 -8.01
N ALA A 192 -27.18 -16.11 -7.75
CA ALA A 192 -28.11 -15.07 -8.15
C ALA A 192 -27.81 -13.73 -7.45
N ALA A 193 -27.52 -13.75 -6.14
CA ALA A 193 -27.14 -12.53 -5.41
C ALA A 193 -25.82 -11.93 -5.92
N LEU A 194 -24.84 -12.76 -6.29
CA LEU A 194 -23.61 -12.29 -6.94
C LEU A 194 -23.87 -11.72 -8.32
N VAL A 195 -24.65 -12.41 -9.16
CA VAL A 195 -24.99 -11.97 -10.51
C VAL A 195 -25.77 -10.66 -10.44
N ASP A 196 -26.70 -10.51 -9.52
CA ASP A 196 -27.43 -9.26 -9.30
C ASP A 196 -26.48 -8.16 -8.79
N ALA A 197 -25.57 -8.48 -7.86
CA ALA A 197 -24.56 -7.52 -7.40
C ALA A 197 -23.62 -7.10 -8.53
N TYR A 198 -23.24 -8.04 -9.37
CA TYR A 198 -22.47 -7.83 -10.58
C TYR A 198 -23.23 -6.91 -11.55
N HIS A 199 -24.48 -7.20 -11.93
CA HIS A 199 -25.26 -6.35 -12.83
C HIS A 199 -25.41 -4.92 -12.28
N ARG A 200 -25.57 -4.77 -10.97
CA ARG A 200 -25.65 -3.46 -10.32
C ARG A 200 -24.34 -2.70 -10.38
N MET A 201 -23.22 -3.37 -10.10
CA MET A 201 -21.91 -2.75 -10.08
C MET A 201 -21.44 -2.45 -11.49
N VAL A 202 -21.61 -3.39 -12.42
CA VAL A 202 -20.99 -3.35 -13.73
C VAL A 202 -21.84 -2.62 -14.75
N ASP A 203 -23.10 -3.02 -14.95
CA ASP A 203 -23.92 -2.45 -16.03
C ASP A 203 -24.32 -0.99 -15.78
N ARG A 204 -24.30 -0.54 -14.52
CA ARG A 204 -24.66 0.83 -14.13
C ARG A 204 -23.46 1.74 -13.94
N ASN A 205 -22.24 1.23 -14.06
CA ASN A 205 -21.06 2.07 -13.93
C ASN A 205 -20.46 2.41 -15.31
N PRO A 206 -20.47 3.69 -15.71
CA PRO A 206 -19.86 4.13 -16.96
C PRO A 206 -18.33 3.97 -17.01
N HIS A 207 -17.67 3.67 -15.90
CA HIS A 207 -16.24 3.43 -15.76
C HIS A 207 -15.88 1.93 -15.70
N ALA A 208 -16.85 1.04 -15.91
CA ALA A 208 -16.67 -0.41 -15.92
C ALA A 208 -15.98 -0.99 -17.16
N ASP A 209 -15.48 -0.17 -18.09
CA ASP A 209 -15.19 -0.57 -19.47
C ASP A 209 -14.24 -1.76 -19.60
N ARG A 210 -13.23 -1.86 -18.72
CA ARG A 210 -12.30 -2.99 -18.72
C ARG A 210 -12.98 -4.28 -18.25
N LEU A 211 -13.86 -4.19 -17.26
CA LEU A 211 -14.64 -5.31 -16.74
C LEU A 211 -15.67 -5.79 -17.77
N HIS A 212 -16.38 -4.84 -18.40
CA HIS A 212 -17.22 -5.11 -19.57
C HIS A 212 -16.44 -5.84 -20.66
N SER A 213 -15.24 -5.35 -21.01
CA SER A 213 -14.40 -5.94 -22.05
C SER A 213 -13.91 -7.35 -21.70
N LEU A 214 -13.51 -7.58 -20.45
CA LEU A 214 -13.09 -8.91 -19.97
C LEU A 214 -14.25 -9.90 -20.09
N ILE A 215 -15.46 -9.49 -19.70
CA ILE A 215 -16.63 -10.37 -19.71
C ILE A 215 -17.12 -10.62 -21.12
N ASN A 216 -17.14 -9.60 -21.97
CA ASN A 216 -17.41 -9.76 -23.39
C ASN A 216 -16.37 -10.67 -24.06
N SER A 217 -15.09 -10.57 -23.67
CA SER A 217 -14.04 -11.47 -24.13
C SER A 217 -14.30 -12.90 -23.70
N LEU A 218 -14.62 -13.14 -22.43
CA LEU A 218 -14.92 -14.48 -21.90
C LEU A 218 -16.19 -15.07 -22.54
N ALA A 219 -17.22 -14.25 -22.74
CA ALA A 219 -18.47 -14.64 -23.41
C ALA A 219 -18.27 -14.94 -24.90
N GLY A 220 -17.33 -14.26 -25.56
CA GLY A 220 -16.99 -14.48 -26.97
C GLY A 220 -15.98 -15.60 -27.22
N SER A 221 -15.15 -15.95 -26.22
CA SER A 221 -14.11 -16.98 -26.33
C SER A 221 -14.58 -18.40 -26.01
N SER A 222 -15.75 -18.55 -25.38
CA SER A 222 -16.37 -19.86 -25.12
C SER A 222 -17.56 -20.08 -26.05
N PRO A 223 -17.78 -21.31 -26.58
CA PRO A 223 -19.12 -21.71 -27.01
C PRO A 223 -20.06 -21.45 -25.81
N ALA A 224 -21.30 -21.03 -26.03
CA ALA A 224 -22.30 -20.75 -24.97
C ALA A 224 -22.65 -21.95 -24.05
N ALA A 225 -21.81 -22.98 -23.99
CA ALA A 225 -21.88 -24.13 -23.13
C ALA A 225 -21.36 -23.79 -21.72
N ARG A 226 -22.33 -23.42 -20.87
CA ARG A 226 -22.31 -23.48 -19.40
C ARG A 226 -21.30 -22.54 -18.72
N LEU A 227 -21.82 -21.39 -18.29
CA LEU A 227 -21.34 -20.78 -17.04
C LEU A 227 -21.23 -21.91 -15.98
N PRO A 228 -20.08 -22.04 -15.28
CA PRO A 228 -19.95 -23.04 -14.24
C PRO A 228 -21.08 -22.91 -13.23
N ALA A 229 -21.50 -24.04 -12.66
CA ALA A 229 -22.51 -24.04 -11.60
C ALA A 229 -22.06 -23.26 -10.34
N ASP A 230 -20.76 -22.95 -10.24
CA ASP A 230 -20.16 -22.18 -9.16
C ASP A 230 -19.28 -21.05 -9.73
N LEU A 231 -19.71 -19.80 -9.54
CA LEU A 231 -18.97 -18.61 -9.93
C LEU A 231 -17.77 -18.33 -9.00
N HIS A 232 -17.76 -18.92 -7.80
CA HIS A 232 -16.70 -18.74 -6.81
C HIS A 232 -15.47 -19.60 -7.10
N GLY A 233 -15.69 -20.82 -7.61
CA GLY A 233 -14.62 -21.74 -8.01
C GLY A 233 -14.04 -21.49 -9.41
N ASN A 234 -14.60 -20.56 -10.20
CA ASN A 234 -14.12 -20.31 -11.55
C ASN A 234 -12.88 -19.39 -11.54
N GLN A 235 -11.75 -19.93 -11.97
CA GLN A 235 -10.47 -19.19 -12.01
C GLN A 235 -10.49 -17.98 -12.95
N GLU A 236 -11.24 -18.05 -14.07
CA GLU A 236 -11.34 -16.96 -15.06
C GLU A 236 -12.19 -15.78 -14.57
N LEU A 237 -13.20 -16.05 -13.73
CA LEU A 237 -14.11 -15.04 -13.15
C LEU A 237 -13.70 -14.60 -11.75
N ARG A 238 -12.70 -15.26 -11.16
CA ARG A 238 -12.29 -15.05 -9.77
C ARG A 238 -12.04 -13.59 -9.42
N GLU A 239 -11.34 -12.86 -10.28
CA GLU A 239 -11.08 -11.43 -10.07
C GLU A 239 -12.38 -10.64 -9.90
N ILE A 240 -13.37 -10.94 -10.76
CA ILE A 240 -14.67 -10.26 -10.78
C ILE A 240 -15.46 -10.62 -9.53
N THR A 241 -15.50 -11.91 -9.20
CA THR A 241 -16.19 -12.41 -8.00
C THR A 241 -15.61 -11.83 -6.73
N GLN A 242 -14.28 -11.69 -6.64
CA GLN A 242 -13.62 -11.07 -5.48
C GLN A 242 -14.01 -9.59 -5.33
N ARG A 243 -14.05 -8.80 -6.42
CA ARG A 243 -14.53 -7.39 -6.37
C ARG A 243 -15.91 -7.28 -5.76
N VAL A 244 -16.83 -8.06 -6.31
CA VAL A 244 -18.24 -8.06 -5.91
C VAL A 244 -18.34 -8.49 -4.46
N ALA A 245 -17.60 -9.52 -4.05
CA ALA A 245 -17.60 -10.00 -2.68
C ALA A 245 -17.04 -8.96 -1.70
N THR A 246 -15.90 -8.31 -2.00
CA THR A 246 -15.35 -7.21 -1.18
C THR A 246 -16.37 -6.08 -1.00
N ASN A 247 -17.07 -5.69 -2.07
CA ASN A 247 -18.12 -4.66 -1.98
C ASN A 247 -19.29 -5.14 -1.11
N LEU A 248 -19.75 -6.38 -1.27
CA LEU A 248 -20.82 -6.96 -0.43
C LEU A 248 -20.43 -7.02 1.05
N PHE A 249 -19.17 -7.32 1.35
CA PHE A 249 -18.66 -7.34 2.73
C PHE A 249 -18.72 -5.95 3.37
N TYR A 250 -18.23 -4.91 2.70
CA TYR A 250 -18.29 -3.55 3.24
C TYR A 250 -19.66 -2.89 3.16
N ASP A 251 -20.58 -3.37 2.29
CA ASP A 251 -21.96 -2.87 2.26
C ASP A 251 -22.69 -3.12 3.58
N LEU A 252 -22.26 -4.12 4.35
CA LEU A 252 -22.74 -4.37 5.72
C LEU A 252 -22.59 -3.15 6.64
N TRP A 253 -21.67 -2.23 6.32
CA TRP A 253 -21.30 -1.09 7.16
C TRP A 253 -21.91 0.23 6.70
N THR A 254 -22.49 0.31 5.49
CA THR A 254 -22.91 1.58 4.87
C THR A 254 -24.02 2.31 5.62
N THR A 255 -24.74 1.62 6.51
CA THR A 255 -25.84 2.18 7.31
C THR A 255 -25.52 2.21 8.81
N ARG A 256 -24.25 2.03 9.19
CA ARG A 256 -23.85 1.88 10.60
C ARG A 256 -22.79 2.91 10.99
N THR A 257 -22.79 3.30 12.26
CA THR A 257 -21.65 4.02 12.87
C THR A 257 -20.63 3.02 13.42
N ILE A 258 -19.40 3.47 13.68
CA ILE A 258 -18.40 2.62 14.36
C ILE A 258 -18.88 2.16 15.73
N ASP A 259 -19.51 3.04 16.52
CA ASP A 259 -20.04 2.64 17.82
C ASP A 259 -21.08 1.53 17.68
N GLN A 260 -21.92 1.56 16.64
CA GLN A 260 -22.83 0.45 16.37
C GLN A 260 -22.06 -0.82 16.00
N LEU A 261 -21.10 -0.75 15.08
CA LEU A 261 -20.31 -1.91 14.65
C LEU A 261 -19.52 -2.56 15.80
N ARG A 262 -19.02 -1.78 16.76
CA ARG A 262 -18.27 -2.27 17.94
C ARG A 262 -19.15 -3.05 18.94
N HIS A 263 -20.45 -2.73 19.02
CA HIS A 263 -21.33 -3.25 20.07
C HIS A 263 -22.39 -4.24 19.57
N ILE A 264 -22.61 -4.35 18.26
CA ILE A 264 -23.55 -5.33 17.69
C ILE A 264 -22.86 -6.67 17.42
N THR A 265 -23.59 -7.75 17.66
CA THR A 265 -23.13 -9.12 17.39
C THR A 265 -23.71 -9.68 16.10
N ASP A 266 -24.35 -8.85 15.27
CA ASP A 266 -24.88 -9.24 13.97
C ASP A 266 -23.76 -9.46 12.94
N LEU A 267 -24.13 -9.78 11.70
CA LEU A 267 -23.17 -10.03 10.62
C LEU A 267 -22.22 -8.85 10.38
N ALA A 268 -22.71 -7.60 10.49
CA ALA A 268 -21.90 -6.41 10.26
C ALA A 268 -20.87 -6.23 11.38
N GLY A 269 -21.28 -6.41 12.64
CA GLY A 269 -20.38 -6.37 13.80
C GLY A 269 -19.33 -7.48 13.78
N ARG A 270 -19.71 -8.71 13.41
CA ARG A 270 -18.75 -9.81 13.22
C ARG A 270 -17.74 -9.51 12.12
N GLY A 271 -18.19 -8.98 10.97
CA GLY A 271 -17.30 -8.56 9.89
C GLY A 271 -16.35 -7.45 10.30
N PHE A 272 -16.83 -6.49 11.10
CA PHE A 272 -15.99 -5.43 11.67
C PHE A 272 -14.90 -6.00 12.57
N LEU A 273 -15.26 -6.80 13.59
CA LEU A 273 -14.30 -7.41 14.51
C LEU A 273 -13.26 -8.25 13.77
N ARG A 274 -13.72 -9.01 12.77
CA ARG A 274 -12.90 -9.90 11.96
C ARG A 274 -11.69 -9.21 11.34
N VAL A 275 -11.85 -7.99 10.84
CA VAL A 275 -10.77 -7.26 10.13
C VAL A 275 -10.14 -6.13 10.95
N THR A 276 -10.68 -5.84 12.15
CA THR A 276 -10.20 -4.75 13.01
C THR A 276 -9.55 -5.20 14.31
N ILE A 277 -9.96 -6.34 14.86
CA ILE A 277 -9.49 -6.85 16.15
C ILE A 277 -8.86 -8.23 16.00
N GLU A 278 -9.44 -9.09 15.16
CA GLU A 278 -8.99 -10.48 14.99
C GLU A 278 -7.91 -10.62 13.90
N ASP A 279 -7.53 -9.53 13.24
CA ASP A 279 -6.60 -9.57 12.12
C ASP A 279 -5.14 -9.79 12.59
N PRO A 280 -4.42 -10.80 12.07
CA PRO A 280 -3.04 -11.08 12.46
C PRO A 280 -2.06 -9.93 12.20
N LEU A 281 -2.22 -9.18 11.11
CA LEU A 281 -1.37 -8.02 10.81
C LEU A 281 -1.67 -6.87 11.77
N GLN A 282 -2.94 -6.66 12.13
CA GLN A 282 -3.31 -5.71 13.18
C GLN A 282 -2.65 -6.07 14.51
N SER A 283 -2.72 -7.33 14.92
CA SER A 283 -2.12 -7.82 16.16
C SER A 283 -0.61 -7.56 16.20
N TYR A 284 0.10 -7.84 15.09
CA TYR A 284 1.52 -7.55 14.94
C TYR A 284 1.83 -6.05 15.10
N LEU A 285 1.09 -5.18 14.40
CA LEU A 285 1.33 -3.74 14.46
C LEU A 285 1.00 -3.13 15.83
N SER A 286 -0.06 -3.61 16.49
CA SER A 286 -0.41 -3.20 17.85
C SER A 286 0.55 -3.72 18.92
N GLY A 287 1.34 -4.75 18.62
CA GLY A 287 2.47 -5.20 19.46
C GLY A 287 3.62 -4.20 19.57
N ASN A 288 3.51 -3.04 18.90
CA ASN A 288 4.49 -1.96 18.89
C ASN A 288 5.89 -2.43 18.45
N PRO A 289 6.01 -2.95 17.21
CA PRO A 289 7.26 -3.53 16.73
C PRO A 289 8.39 -2.51 16.83
N PHE A 290 9.56 -2.98 17.29
CA PHE A 290 10.76 -2.17 17.51
C PHE A 290 10.54 -0.96 18.46
N ALA A 291 9.71 -1.13 19.50
CA ALA A 291 9.48 -0.12 20.55
C ALA A 291 9.05 1.25 19.99
N GLY A 292 8.18 1.24 18.97
CA GLY A 292 7.65 2.46 18.35
C GLY A 292 8.50 2.98 17.19
N GLY A 293 9.48 2.22 16.72
CA GLY A 293 10.27 2.57 15.54
C GLY A 293 9.50 2.51 14.22
N VAL A 294 8.27 1.97 14.21
CA VAL A 294 7.47 1.74 13.01
C VAL A 294 6.29 2.71 12.96
N SER A 295 6.29 3.60 11.98
CA SER A 295 5.13 4.42 11.62
C SER A 295 4.35 3.77 10.50
N THR A 296 3.02 3.81 10.52
CA THR A 296 2.24 3.20 9.45
C THR A 296 1.18 4.12 8.88
N VAL A 297 0.94 3.98 7.58
CA VAL A 297 -0.04 4.75 6.82
C VAL A 297 -0.90 3.78 6.02
N GLY A 298 -2.22 3.95 6.14
CA GLY A 298 -3.21 3.15 5.43
C GLY A 298 -4.07 4.02 4.50
N ALA A 299 -4.45 3.47 3.34
CA ALA A 299 -5.46 4.10 2.48
C ALA A 299 -6.86 3.96 3.10
N ALA A 300 -7.65 5.05 3.15
CA ALA A 300 -8.94 5.04 3.83
C ALA A 300 -10.03 4.15 3.17
N GLY A 301 -9.90 3.81 1.89
CA GLY A 301 -10.95 3.12 1.13
C GLY A 301 -11.72 4.07 0.22
N ASN A 302 -12.28 3.56 -0.88
CA ASN A 302 -13.01 4.37 -1.87
C ASN A 302 -14.53 4.07 -1.87
N GLY A 303 -15.17 4.04 -0.70
CA GLY A 303 -16.62 3.87 -0.61
C GLY A 303 -17.10 2.47 -1.00
N VAL A 304 -18.43 2.32 -1.09
CA VAL A 304 -19.12 1.07 -1.41
C VAL A 304 -20.31 1.34 -2.33
N HIS A 305 -20.52 0.50 -3.34
CA HIS A 305 -21.76 0.53 -4.11
C HIS A 305 -22.89 -0.19 -3.40
N ARG A 306 -23.99 0.51 -3.20
CA ARG A 306 -25.21 -0.07 -2.65
C ARG A 306 -26.05 -0.76 -3.73
N ALA A 307 -27.08 -1.49 -3.28
CA ALA A 307 -28.02 -2.19 -4.16
C ALA A 307 -28.81 -1.27 -5.12
N ASP A 308 -28.85 0.04 -4.90
CA ASP A 308 -29.45 1.00 -5.84
C ASP A 308 -28.46 1.49 -6.91
N GLY A 309 -27.20 1.07 -6.84
CA GLY A 309 -26.11 1.47 -7.74
C GLY A 309 -25.35 2.72 -7.27
N ARG A 310 -25.81 3.39 -6.21
CA ARG A 310 -25.14 4.59 -5.69
C ARG A 310 -23.85 4.22 -4.97
N LEU A 311 -22.79 4.97 -5.25
CA LEU A 311 -21.61 4.99 -4.41
C LEU A 311 -21.94 5.67 -3.07
N VAL A 312 -21.59 5.01 -1.97
CA VAL A 312 -21.72 5.54 -0.62
C VAL A 312 -20.34 5.61 0.02
N GLN A 313 -19.94 6.84 0.35
CA GLN A 313 -18.78 7.10 1.18
C GLN A 313 -19.10 6.74 2.63
N ILE A 314 -18.19 6.03 3.28
CA ILE A 314 -18.32 5.73 4.70
C ILE A 314 -17.55 6.79 5.50
N ASN A 315 -18.10 7.19 6.64
CA ASN A 315 -17.55 8.27 7.47
C ASN A 315 -16.38 7.83 8.36
N PHE A 316 -15.76 6.70 8.03
CA PHE A 316 -14.59 6.12 8.66
C PHE A 316 -13.84 5.25 7.65
N PRO A 317 -12.53 5.01 7.84
CA PRO A 317 -11.72 4.24 6.91
C PRO A 317 -11.95 2.73 7.06
N PHE A 318 -11.52 1.97 6.07
CA PHE A 318 -11.46 0.51 6.16
C PHE A 318 -10.15 0.04 6.81
N ALA A 319 -10.11 -1.20 7.28
CA ALA A 319 -8.87 -1.84 7.68
C ALA A 319 -7.93 -1.96 6.48
N PRO A 320 -6.62 -1.64 6.62
CA PRO A 320 -5.91 -1.41 7.88
C PRO A 320 -5.96 0.04 8.40
N ALA A 321 -6.39 1.00 7.59
CA ALA A 321 -6.40 2.43 7.94
C ALA A 321 -7.27 2.80 9.16
N ILE A 322 -8.20 1.93 9.56
CA ILE A 322 -9.00 2.12 10.79
C ILE A 322 -8.25 1.78 12.08
N TRP A 323 -7.13 1.06 12.03
CA TRP A 323 -6.44 0.61 13.23
C TRP A 323 -5.67 1.75 13.88
N ASN A 324 -5.69 1.83 15.22
CA ASN A 324 -4.90 2.81 15.99
C ASN A 324 -3.42 2.96 15.57
N PRO A 325 -2.65 1.90 15.29
CA PRO A 325 -1.25 2.07 14.87
C PRO A 325 -1.08 2.67 13.46
N VAL A 326 -2.17 2.98 12.75
CA VAL A 326 -2.19 3.38 11.33
C VAL A 326 -2.80 4.76 11.14
N VAL A 327 -2.04 5.69 10.55
CA VAL A 327 -2.62 6.97 10.09
C VAL A 327 -3.41 6.72 8.82
N SER A 328 -4.68 7.11 8.83
CA SER A 328 -5.58 6.98 7.69
C SER A 328 -5.45 8.14 6.69
N ALA A 329 -5.10 7.81 5.45
CA ALA A 329 -5.02 8.74 4.33
C ALA A 329 -6.30 8.69 3.47
N SER A 330 -7.07 9.76 3.50
CA SER A 330 -8.19 9.97 2.57
C SER A 330 -7.78 10.83 1.37
N ALA A 331 -8.60 10.82 0.32
CA ALA A 331 -8.30 11.50 -0.92
C ALA A 331 -9.03 12.83 -1.06
N LEU A 332 -8.32 13.82 -1.60
CA LEU A 332 -8.79 15.16 -1.91
C LEU A 332 -9.06 15.30 -3.42
N HIS A 333 -10.18 15.94 -3.76
CA HIS A 333 -10.48 16.40 -5.12
C HIS A 333 -10.99 17.85 -5.03
N SER A 334 -10.30 18.78 -5.71
CA SER A 334 -10.68 20.20 -5.76
C SER A 334 -10.83 20.86 -4.38
N GLY A 335 -9.96 20.52 -3.43
CA GLY A 335 -9.96 21.09 -2.07
C GLY A 335 -10.93 20.45 -1.08
N LEU A 336 -11.77 19.51 -1.54
CA LEU A 336 -12.75 18.79 -0.74
C LEU A 336 -12.43 17.30 -0.71
N ARG A 337 -13.06 16.55 0.20
CA ARG A 337 -13.01 15.08 0.17
C ARG A 337 -13.51 14.59 -1.20
N ALA A 338 -12.69 13.79 -1.87
CA ALA A 338 -13.04 13.22 -3.16
C ALA A 338 -14.31 12.37 -3.04
N GLU A 339 -15.18 12.42 -4.05
CA GLU A 339 -16.49 11.77 -4.11
C GLU A 339 -16.47 10.25 -3.86
N TYR A 340 -15.32 9.62 -4.10
CA TYR A 340 -15.09 8.21 -3.84
C TYR A 340 -14.51 7.93 -2.45
N SER A 341 -13.81 8.89 -1.83
CA SER A 341 -13.05 8.64 -0.61
C SER A 341 -13.94 8.41 0.61
N ASN A 342 -13.65 7.34 1.36
CA ASN A 342 -14.05 7.24 2.77
C ASN A 342 -13.37 8.33 3.59
N SER A 343 -13.89 8.58 4.80
CA SER A 343 -13.19 9.44 5.74
C SER A 343 -11.87 8.86 6.20
N GLY A 344 -10.87 9.73 6.38
CA GLY A 344 -9.59 9.43 7.01
C GLY A 344 -9.15 10.61 7.89
N GLU A 345 -8.00 10.46 8.51
CA GLU A 345 -7.43 11.48 9.38
C GLU A 345 -6.89 12.64 8.57
N VAL A 346 -6.12 12.31 7.52
CA VAL A 346 -5.42 13.28 6.68
C VAL A 346 -5.82 13.11 5.22
N MET A 347 -6.29 14.20 4.61
CA MET A 347 -6.58 14.29 3.19
C MET A 347 -5.35 14.74 2.40
N LEU A 348 -5.01 13.98 1.35
CA LEU A 348 -4.03 14.37 0.32
C LEU A 348 -4.58 14.12 -1.08
N ASP A 349 -3.93 14.66 -2.10
CA ASP A 349 -4.26 14.40 -3.49
C ASP A 349 -4.26 12.88 -3.78
N GLY A 350 -5.42 12.33 -4.13
CA GLY A 350 -5.60 10.92 -4.47
C GLY A 350 -5.38 10.61 -5.95
N THR A 351 -4.88 11.54 -6.75
CA THR A 351 -4.64 11.30 -8.19
C THR A 351 -3.24 10.74 -8.43
N ALA A 352 -3.01 9.98 -9.49
CA ALA A 352 -1.66 9.66 -9.94
C ALA A 352 -1.58 9.64 -11.46
N THR A 353 -0.44 10.06 -11.99
CA THR A 353 -0.10 9.88 -13.41
C THR A 353 0.77 8.64 -13.51
N ILE A 354 0.28 7.63 -14.22
CA ILE A 354 1.02 6.38 -14.42
C ILE A 354 1.70 6.43 -15.77
N ALA A 355 3.02 6.24 -15.79
CA ALA A 355 3.78 6.17 -17.03
C ALA A 355 3.28 5.00 -17.88
N GLY A 356 2.89 5.28 -19.13
CA GLY A 356 2.25 4.32 -20.03
C GLY A 356 2.09 4.86 -21.45
N ARG A 357 1.29 4.19 -22.29
CA ARG A 357 0.99 4.67 -23.65
C ARG A 357 0.21 6.00 -23.59
N PRO A 358 0.57 7.02 -24.39
CA PRO A 358 -0.17 8.29 -24.44
C PRO A 358 -1.62 8.11 -24.91
N PRO A 359 -2.59 8.88 -24.38
CA PRO A 359 -2.43 9.82 -23.26
C PRO A 359 -2.20 9.08 -21.94
N THR A 360 -1.27 9.57 -21.10
CA THR A 360 -0.97 8.94 -19.80
C THR A 360 -2.24 8.94 -18.94
N PRO A 361 -2.78 7.78 -18.55
CA PRO A 361 -4.01 7.74 -17.77
C PRO A 361 -3.75 8.37 -16.40
N ARG A 362 -4.65 9.27 -16.01
CA ARG A 362 -4.71 9.78 -14.64
C ARG A 362 -5.64 8.86 -13.86
N VAL A 363 -5.07 8.17 -12.89
CA VAL A 363 -5.80 7.28 -11.97
C VAL A 363 -6.13 8.01 -10.68
N ARG A 364 -7.12 7.51 -9.93
CA ARG A 364 -7.59 8.12 -8.69
C ARG A 364 -7.81 7.07 -7.62
N GLY A 365 -7.64 7.40 -6.35
CA GLY A 365 -7.87 6.50 -5.22
C GLY A 365 -7.13 6.93 -3.95
N THR A 366 -7.64 6.53 -2.79
CA THR A 366 -6.95 6.72 -1.50
C THR A 366 -5.59 6.02 -1.44
N SER A 367 -5.39 4.95 -2.22
CA SER A 367 -4.09 4.29 -2.44
C SER A 367 -3.01 5.20 -3.01
N PHE A 368 -3.37 6.32 -3.65
CA PHE A 368 -2.41 7.31 -4.11
C PHE A 368 -2.25 8.49 -3.14
N ALA A 369 -3.19 8.69 -2.21
CA ALA A 369 -3.02 9.65 -1.11
C ALA A 369 -2.07 9.09 -0.04
N ALA A 370 -2.21 7.81 0.31
CA ALA A 370 -1.36 7.12 1.29
C ALA A 370 0.16 7.27 1.04
N PRO A 371 0.73 7.00 -0.16
CA PRO A 371 2.17 7.15 -0.41
C PRO A 371 2.65 8.59 -0.26
N ARG A 372 1.81 9.59 -0.53
CA ARG A 372 2.16 11.00 -0.31
C ARG A 372 2.30 11.33 1.17
N LEU A 373 1.47 10.72 2.01
CA LEU A 373 1.58 10.85 3.47
C LEU A 373 2.80 10.09 3.99
N SER A 374 3.04 8.87 3.48
CA SER A 374 4.22 8.07 3.83
C SER A 374 5.54 8.79 3.52
N ALA A 375 5.66 9.51 2.40
CA ALA A 375 6.85 10.31 2.09
C ALA A 375 7.12 11.40 3.14
N ARG A 376 6.07 12.09 3.59
CA ARG A 376 6.19 13.15 4.62
C ARG A 376 6.51 12.57 5.99
N GLN A 377 5.92 11.42 6.32
CA GLN A 377 6.25 10.71 7.55
C GLN A 377 7.70 10.22 7.55
N ALA A 378 8.22 9.82 6.38
CA ALA A 378 9.63 9.47 6.25
C ALA A 378 10.54 10.69 6.42
N LEU A 379 10.15 11.86 5.90
CA LEU A 379 10.85 13.13 6.17
C LEU A 379 10.83 13.49 7.67
N HIS A 380 9.67 13.33 8.33
CA HIS A 380 9.53 13.55 9.78
C HIS A 380 10.52 12.70 10.58
N LEU A 381 10.55 11.39 10.33
CA LEU A 381 11.47 10.48 11.02
C LEU A 381 12.93 10.77 10.67
N THR A 382 13.23 11.16 9.44
CA THR A 382 14.59 11.52 9.00
C THR A 382 15.09 12.80 9.70
N ARG A 383 14.21 13.76 9.99
CA ARG A 383 14.55 14.95 10.80
C ARG A 383 14.86 14.61 12.27
N GLY A 384 14.70 13.36 12.69
CA GLY A 384 15.01 12.92 14.05
C GLY A 384 13.82 12.97 15.00
N TYR A 385 12.65 13.45 14.54
CA TYR A 385 11.46 13.54 15.38
C TYR A 385 10.96 12.18 15.87
N PRO A 386 10.24 12.13 17.00
CA PRO A 386 9.62 10.91 17.50
C PRO A 386 8.53 10.39 16.55
N ASN A 387 8.24 9.09 16.66
CA ASN A 387 7.14 8.46 15.93
C ASN A 387 5.76 8.69 16.57
N THR A 388 5.62 9.79 17.30
CA THR A 388 4.39 10.24 17.93
C THR A 388 4.42 11.75 18.02
N CYS A 389 3.27 12.37 18.22
CA CYS A 389 3.14 13.81 18.40
C CYS A 389 2.55 14.11 19.76
N ALA A 390 3.42 14.16 20.78
CA ALA A 390 3.07 14.22 22.21
C ALA A 390 2.29 15.47 22.68
N ALA A 391 1.82 16.33 21.77
CA ALA A 391 1.34 17.67 22.10
C ALA A 391 0.05 17.71 22.95
N ASP A 392 -0.71 16.61 23.01
CA ASP A 392 -2.03 16.58 23.66
C ASP A 392 -2.18 15.54 24.79
N GLY A 393 -1.12 14.77 25.10
CA GLY A 393 -1.16 13.74 26.15
C GLY A 393 -2.07 12.53 25.85
N ARG A 394 -2.71 12.47 24.67
CA ARG A 394 -3.55 11.35 24.20
C ARG A 394 -2.82 10.42 23.22
N SER A 395 -1.59 10.79 22.85
CA SER A 395 -0.93 10.44 21.58
C SER A 395 0.34 9.61 21.72
N ALA A 396 0.65 9.06 22.90
CA ALA A 396 1.83 8.20 23.04
C ALA A 396 1.72 6.88 22.26
N GLU A 397 0.50 6.50 21.86
CA GLU A 397 0.19 5.24 21.18
C GLU A 397 -0.18 5.40 19.70
N LEU A 398 -0.46 6.64 19.25
CA LEU A 398 -0.84 6.93 17.86
C LEU A 398 0.36 7.41 17.03
N PRO A 399 0.47 7.00 15.76
CA PRO A 399 1.48 7.50 14.85
C PRO A 399 1.34 9.02 14.61
N PRO A 400 2.37 9.71 14.07
CA PRO A 400 2.29 11.14 13.81
C PRO A 400 1.11 11.51 12.91
N LEU A 401 0.33 12.52 13.32
CA LEU A 401 -0.96 12.92 12.71
C LEU A 401 -2.14 11.96 12.94
N GLY A 402 -1.92 10.83 13.61
CA GLY A 402 -3.00 10.02 14.14
C GLY A 402 -3.70 10.75 15.27
N TYR A 403 -5.01 10.92 15.18
CA TYR A 403 -5.83 11.61 16.19
C TYR A 403 -7.14 10.87 16.51
N THR A 404 -7.45 9.80 15.80
CA THR A 404 -8.63 8.99 16.05
C THR A 404 -8.26 7.71 16.76
N ASP A 405 -8.67 7.57 18.01
CA ASP A 405 -8.50 6.35 18.79
C ASP A 405 -9.81 5.54 18.78
N ILE A 406 -9.80 4.36 18.17
CA ILE A 406 -10.97 3.48 18.09
C ILE A 406 -11.25 2.72 19.40
N THR A 407 -10.31 2.76 20.34
CA THR A 407 -10.36 2.08 21.64
C THR A 407 -10.72 3.02 22.79
N ALA A 408 -10.62 4.33 22.60
CA ALA A 408 -10.92 5.31 23.63
C ALA A 408 -12.41 5.35 24.01
N GLU A 409 -12.67 5.46 25.32
CA GLU A 409 -13.96 5.81 25.92
C GLU A 409 -13.77 7.07 26.79
N PRO A 410 -14.69 8.06 26.81
CA PRO A 410 -15.95 8.15 26.08
C PRO A 410 -15.87 9.03 24.81
N GLY A 411 -16.55 8.61 23.75
CA GLY A 411 -16.78 9.41 22.55
C GLY A 411 -16.72 8.57 21.28
N THR A 412 -17.58 8.86 20.30
CA THR A 412 -17.53 8.19 19.00
C THR A 412 -16.25 8.60 18.27
N PRO A 413 -15.41 7.65 17.82
CA PRO A 413 -14.23 7.96 17.01
C PRO A 413 -14.63 8.74 15.75
N GLN A 414 -13.91 9.82 15.42
CA GLN A 414 -14.21 10.69 14.27
C GLN A 414 -13.00 10.87 13.36
N TRP A 415 -13.22 10.72 12.05
CA TRP A 415 -12.26 11.00 10.99
C TRP A 415 -12.70 12.26 10.24
N ASN A 416 -12.03 13.36 10.53
CA ASN A 416 -12.47 14.70 10.13
C ASN A 416 -11.98 15.11 8.74
N ASN A 417 -11.24 14.25 8.03
CA ASN A 417 -10.68 14.56 6.71
C ASN A 417 -9.91 15.87 6.73
N LEU A 418 -9.01 16.06 7.68
CA LEU A 418 -8.27 17.31 7.77
C LEU A 418 -7.30 17.39 6.58
N THR A 419 -7.20 18.55 5.94
CA THR A 419 -6.08 18.78 5.02
C THR A 419 -4.76 18.69 5.79
N LEU A 420 -3.67 18.34 5.11
CA LEU A 420 -2.38 18.18 5.77
C LEU A 420 -2.00 19.36 6.67
N ASP A 421 -2.12 20.59 6.18
CA ASP A 421 -1.76 21.79 6.97
C ASP A 421 -2.60 21.91 8.25
N VAL A 422 -3.90 21.61 8.16
CA VAL A 422 -4.80 21.64 9.32
C VAL A 422 -4.47 20.51 10.29
N ALA A 423 -4.20 19.29 9.80
CA ALA A 423 -3.81 18.16 10.63
C ALA A 423 -2.49 18.43 11.37
N VAL A 424 -1.49 18.98 10.67
CA VAL A 424 -0.20 19.39 11.24
C VAL A 424 -0.40 20.44 12.32
N SER A 425 -1.12 21.54 12.04
CA SER A 425 -1.35 22.59 13.02
C SER A 425 -2.13 22.11 14.25
N ALA A 426 -3.12 21.22 14.06
CA ALA A 426 -3.98 20.77 15.15
C ALA A 426 -3.36 19.64 15.99
N HIS A 427 -2.67 18.69 15.35
CA HIS A 427 -2.28 17.42 15.99
C HIS A 427 -0.77 17.18 16.02
N CYS A 428 0.01 17.81 15.13
CA CYS A 428 1.46 17.64 15.15
C CYS A 428 2.24 18.83 14.56
N PRO A 429 2.39 19.95 15.30
CA PRO A 429 3.03 21.16 14.75
C PRO A 429 4.49 20.98 14.31
N ALA A 430 5.18 19.94 14.82
CA ALA A 430 6.55 19.61 14.40
C ALA A 430 6.62 18.81 13.09
N PHE A 431 5.50 18.29 12.60
CA PHE A 431 5.45 17.48 11.39
C PHE A 431 5.67 18.34 10.13
N PRO A 432 6.45 17.86 9.14
CA PRO A 432 6.71 18.61 7.92
C PRO A 432 5.47 18.67 7.01
N ALA A 433 4.81 19.82 6.97
CA ALA A 433 3.73 20.10 6.02
C ALA A 433 4.26 20.34 4.59
N THR A 434 5.44 20.95 4.48
CA THR A 434 6.13 21.33 3.22
C THR A 434 7.47 20.64 3.06
#